data_AF-A0A1D2R6K7-F1
#
_entry.id   AF-A0A1D2R6K7-F1
#
_cell.length_a   1.000
_cell.length_b   1.000
_cell.length_c   1.000
_cell.angle_alpha   90.00
_cell.angle_beta   90.00
_cell.angle_gamma   90.00
#
_symmetry.space_group_name_H-M   'P 1'
#
loop_
_entity.id
_entity.type
_entity.pdbx_description
1 polymer ?
#
loop_
_entity_poly.entity_id
_entity_poly.type
_entity_poly.pdbx_seq_one_letter_code
_entity_poly.pdbx_strand_id
1 'polypeptide(L)'
;MMKKKILIKGRIVHDVGYRLLLMNSAEDLRIENFDAKNVKEDGKQVVRVLVESSGDNVNKFLGFVEDKENRPERAKVDSVDVVGYDGYVRPLESFRLGFMAYQQQKFANAGVGLLKEVKEFRKESCGKQGQMLEKQDQTIVSINRLDDDTTQNFNRMNVKYDKVSEKMDAIDDTLKELTKAILKLAKTRG
;
A
#
# COMPACT_ATOMS: atom_id res chain seq x y z
N MET A 1 27.46 -39.83 -20.70
CA MET A 1 26.39 -38.98 -20.15
C MET A 1 25.98 -39.52 -18.80
N MET A 2 25.84 -38.64 -17.81
CA MET A 2 25.43 -38.98 -16.45
C MET A 2 24.03 -38.43 -16.22
N LYS A 3 23.17 -39.24 -15.61
CA LYS A 3 21.79 -38.88 -15.27
C LYS A 3 21.57 -38.98 -13.78
N LYS A 4 20.94 -37.97 -13.18
CA LYS A 4 20.61 -37.95 -11.76
C LYS A 4 19.22 -37.40 -11.51
N LYS A 5 18.56 -37.99 -10.51
CA LYS A 5 17.34 -37.46 -9.90
C LYS A 5 17.71 -36.94 -8.51
N ILE A 6 17.34 -35.70 -8.25
CA ILE A 6 17.61 -35.00 -6.99
C ILE A 6 16.26 -34.68 -6.35
N LEU A 7 16.14 -34.94 -5.05
CA LEU A 7 14.96 -34.67 -4.24
C LEU A 7 15.34 -33.72 -3.12
N ILE A 8 14.99 -32.44 -3.25
CA ILE A 8 15.16 -31.45 -2.20
C ILE A 8 13.89 -31.43 -1.37
N LYS A 9 13.94 -32.02 -0.18
CA LYS A 9 12.80 -32.18 0.72
C LYS A 9 12.85 -31.14 1.82
N GLY A 10 11.70 -30.61 2.20
CA GLY A 10 11.65 -29.69 3.32
C GLY A 10 10.26 -29.22 3.69
N ARG A 11 10.18 -28.47 4.80
CA ARG A 11 8.94 -27.83 5.25
C ARG A 11 8.55 -26.64 4.36
N ILE A 12 9.54 -25.93 3.81
CA ILE A 12 9.33 -24.77 2.94
C ILE A 12 10.34 -24.84 1.77
N VAL A 13 9.95 -25.48 0.66
CA VAL A 13 10.80 -25.58 -0.55
C VAL A 13 10.04 -25.26 -1.84
N HIS A 14 8.71 -25.16 -1.78
CA HIS A 14 7.88 -24.66 -2.88
C HIS A 14 7.74 -23.14 -2.81
N ASP A 15 7.56 -22.52 -3.98
CA ASP A 15 7.30 -21.07 -4.14
C ASP A 15 8.30 -20.13 -3.46
N VAL A 16 9.50 -20.62 -3.13
CA VAL A 16 10.65 -19.85 -2.64
C VAL A 16 11.69 -19.57 -3.74
N GLY A 17 11.35 -19.77 -5.01
CA GLY A 17 12.26 -19.51 -6.14
C GLY A 17 13.22 -20.66 -6.49
N TYR A 18 13.17 -21.79 -5.77
CA TYR A 18 14.08 -22.92 -5.97
C TYR A 18 14.20 -23.40 -7.42
N ARG A 19 13.08 -23.61 -8.12
CA ARG A 19 13.09 -24.09 -9.52
C ARG A 19 13.79 -23.11 -10.47
N LEU A 20 13.63 -21.80 -10.23
CA LEU A 20 14.27 -20.76 -11.03
C LEU A 20 15.77 -20.73 -10.77
N LEU A 21 16.18 -20.73 -9.50
CA LEU A 21 17.58 -20.83 -9.08
C LEU A 21 18.29 -22.02 -9.73
N LEU A 22 17.68 -23.22 -9.62
CA LEU A 22 18.25 -24.45 -10.14
C LEU A 22 18.35 -24.45 -11.66
N MET A 23 17.37 -23.86 -12.36
CA MET A 23 17.43 -23.71 -13.82
C MET A 23 18.57 -22.78 -14.24
N ASN A 24 18.73 -21.64 -13.56
CA ASN A 24 19.80 -20.70 -13.87
C ASN A 24 21.19 -21.32 -13.63
N SER A 25 21.37 -22.00 -12.50
CA SER A 25 22.61 -22.73 -12.22
C SER A 25 22.87 -23.84 -13.23
N ALA A 26 21.83 -24.56 -13.67
CA ALA A 26 21.96 -25.58 -14.70
C ALA A 26 22.42 -25.00 -16.04
N GLU A 27 21.92 -23.82 -16.42
CA GLU A 27 22.40 -23.08 -17.61
C GLU A 27 23.88 -22.68 -17.45
N ASP A 28 24.25 -22.06 -16.32
CA ASP A 28 25.62 -21.61 -16.05
C ASP A 28 26.63 -22.77 -16.07
N LEU A 29 26.23 -23.93 -15.57
CA LEU A 29 27.03 -25.16 -15.53
C LEU A 29 26.89 -26.02 -16.80
N ARG A 30 26.20 -25.52 -17.83
CA ARG A 30 26.03 -26.18 -19.13
C ARG A 30 25.44 -27.58 -19.02
N ILE A 31 24.43 -27.74 -18.16
CA ILE A 31 23.57 -28.93 -18.14
C ILE A 31 22.74 -28.96 -19.42
N GLU A 32 22.77 -30.08 -20.13
CA GLU A 32 22.12 -30.20 -21.45
C GLU A 32 20.61 -30.43 -21.31
N ASN A 33 20.23 -31.34 -20.42
CA ASN A 33 18.84 -31.71 -20.17
C ASN A 33 18.50 -31.48 -18.69
N PHE A 34 17.36 -30.82 -18.46
CA PHE A 34 16.92 -30.40 -17.13
C PHE A 34 15.38 -30.45 -17.03
N ASP A 35 14.86 -30.97 -15.92
CA ASP A 35 13.45 -30.81 -15.54
C ASP A 35 13.35 -30.57 -14.04
N ALA A 36 12.52 -29.63 -13.61
CA ALA A 36 12.27 -29.39 -12.19
C ALA A 36 10.77 -29.23 -11.90
N LYS A 37 10.27 -30.00 -10.93
CA LYS A 37 8.85 -29.98 -10.55
C LYS A 37 8.69 -29.96 -9.03
N ASN A 38 7.72 -29.18 -8.58
CA ASN A 38 7.23 -29.25 -7.21
C ASN A 38 6.30 -30.47 -7.11
N VAL A 39 6.63 -31.39 -6.21
CA VAL A 39 5.83 -32.57 -5.90
C VAL A 39 5.65 -32.68 -4.38
N LYS A 40 4.76 -33.57 -3.95
CA LYS A 40 4.61 -33.92 -2.54
C LYS A 40 4.95 -35.40 -2.35
N GLU A 41 5.78 -35.70 -1.37
CA GLU A 41 6.07 -37.06 -0.91
C GLU A 41 5.78 -37.09 0.60
N ASP A 42 4.96 -38.03 1.05
CA ASP A 42 4.54 -38.18 2.46
C ASP A 42 4.03 -36.88 3.10
N GLY A 43 3.27 -36.10 2.34
CA GLY A 43 2.73 -34.81 2.78
C GLY A 43 3.75 -33.67 2.89
N LYS A 44 5.05 -33.93 2.67
CA LYS A 44 6.11 -32.93 2.66
C LYS A 44 6.31 -32.32 1.28
N GLN A 45 6.78 -31.08 1.25
CA GLN A 45 7.15 -30.42 0.01
C GLN A 45 8.47 -30.98 -0.51
N VAL A 46 8.50 -31.32 -1.79
CA VAL A 46 9.70 -31.80 -2.47
C VAL A 46 9.88 -31.06 -3.79
N VAL A 47 11.08 -30.54 -4.05
CA VAL A 47 11.49 -30.09 -5.38
C VAL A 47 12.25 -31.25 -6.02
N ARG A 48 11.63 -31.89 -7.00
CA ARG A 48 12.25 -32.94 -7.79
C ARG A 48 12.96 -32.33 -8.98
N VAL A 49 14.24 -32.60 -9.12
CA VAL A 49 15.08 -32.17 -10.24
C VAL A 49 15.59 -33.40 -10.97
N LEU A 50 15.57 -33.36 -12.29
CA LEU A 50 16.17 -34.35 -13.17
C LEU A 50 17.23 -33.62 -14.00
N VAL A 51 18.44 -34.17 -14.05
CA VAL A 51 19.55 -33.60 -14.82
C VAL A 51 20.24 -34.67 -15.64
N GLU A 52 20.66 -34.30 -16.84
CA GLU A 52 21.51 -35.11 -17.70
C GLU A 52 22.51 -34.22 -18.45
N SER A 53 23.79 -34.56 -18.36
CA SER A 53 24.91 -33.90 -19.04
C SER A 53 26.17 -34.78 -18.97
N SER A 54 27.34 -34.21 -19.26
CA SER A 54 28.64 -34.82 -18.93
C SER A 54 28.77 -35.07 -17.42
N GLY A 55 29.60 -36.05 -17.03
CA GLY A 55 29.83 -36.36 -15.62
C GLY A 55 30.34 -35.16 -14.83
N ASP A 56 31.27 -34.39 -15.42
CA ASP A 56 31.84 -33.20 -14.80
C ASP A 56 30.80 -32.11 -14.55
N ASN A 57 29.92 -31.84 -15.52
CA ASN A 57 28.88 -30.82 -15.38
C ASN A 57 27.84 -31.25 -14.34
N VAL A 58 27.42 -32.52 -14.36
CA VAL A 58 26.49 -33.05 -13.34
C VAL A 58 27.10 -32.98 -11.95
N ASN A 59 28.37 -33.36 -11.78
CA ASN A 59 29.04 -33.30 -10.47
C ASN A 59 29.18 -31.86 -9.94
N LYS A 60 29.51 -30.89 -10.82
CA LYS A 60 29.51 -29.46 -10.44
C LYS A 60 28.11 -28.99 -10.02
N PHE A 61 27.08 -29.41 -10.73
CA PHE A 61 25.70 -29.07 -10.40
C PHE A 61 25.26 -29.69 -9.06
N LEU A 62 25.64 -30.94 -8.79
CA LEU A 62 25.39 -31.56 -7.48
C LEU A 62 26.08 -30.78 -6.35
N GLY A 63 27.34 -30.36 -6.54
CA GLY A 63 28.04 -29.51 -5.58
C GLY A 63 27.32 -28.19 -5.31
N PHE A 64 26.79 -27.53 -6.35
CA PHE A 64 25.96 -26.34 -6.19
C PHE A 64 24.69 -26.59 -5.36
N VAL A 65 24.00 -27.71 -5.60
CA VAL A 65 22.75 -28.06 -4.93
C VAL A 65 22.95 -28.43 -3.45
N GLU A 66 24.07 -29.10 -3.14
CA GLU A 66 24.41 -29.54 -1.79
C GLU A 66 24.83 -28.38 -0.89
N ASP A 67 25.47 -27.35 -1.48
CA ASP A 67 25.87 -26.14 -0.78
C ASP A 67 24.67 -25.38 -0.19
N LYS A 68 24.75 -25.13 1.12
CA LYS A 68 23.68 -24.49 1.88
C LYS A 68 23.59 -22.99 1.60
N GLU A 69 24.69 -22.35 1.23
CA GLU A 69 24.76 -20.91 0.95
C GLU A 69 24.02 -20.54 -0.34
N ASN A 70 23.89 -21.49 -1.27
CA ASN A 70 23.17 -21.28 -2.54
C ASN A 70 21.65 -21.34 -2.39
N ARG A 71 21.13 -21.77 -1.24
CA ARG A 71 19.70 -22.01 -1.07
C ARG A 71 18.93 -20.68 -1.05
N PRO A 72 17.69 -20.63 -1.57
CA PRO A 72 16.88 -19.42 -1.46
C PRO A 72 16.66 -19.02 0.01
N GLU A 73 16.70 -17.72 0.29
CA GLU A 73 16.65 -17.15 1.65
C GLU A 73 15.51 -17.69 2.53
N ARG A 74 14.34 -17.95 1.91
CA ARG A 74 13.13 -18.42 2.63
C ARG A 74 13.00 -19.94 2.68
N ALA A 75 13.96 -20.68 2.13
CA ALA A 75 13.89 -22.13 2.07
C ALA A 75 14.22 -22.78 3.43
N LYS A 76 13.41 -23.78 3.81
CA LYS A 76 13.65 -24.66 4.95
C LYS A 76 13.77 -26.10 4.44
N VAL A 77 14.99 -26.48 4.09
CA VAL A 77 15.36 -27.81 3.56
C VAL A 77 15.66 -28.75 4.73
N ASP A 78 15.03 -29.92 4.73
CA ASP A 78 15.26 -30.99 5.69
C ASP A 78 16.33 -31.97 5.15
N SER A 79 16.26 -32.36 3.87
CA SER A 79 17.25 -33.24 3.23
C SER A 79 17.37 -33.01 1.73
N VAL A 80 18.48 -33.47 1.16
CA VAL A 80 18.72 -33.54 -0.29
C VAL A 80 19.14 -34.97 -0.61
N ASP A 81 18.32 -35.67 -1.38
CA ASP A 81 18.60 -37.06 -1.78
C ASP A 81 18.96 -37.11 -3.26
N VAL A 82 20.06 -37.77 -3.61
CA VAL A 82 20.55 -37.92 -4.99
C VAL A 82 20.57 -39.38 -5.38
N VAL A 83 19.84 -39.75 -6.43
CA VAL A 83 19.74 -41.12 -6.93
C VAL A 83 20.02 -41.20 -8.43
N GLY A 84 20.42 -42.39 -8.89
CA GLY A 84 20.51 -42.70 -10.33
C GLY A 84 19.15 -42.55 -11.00
N TYR A 85 19.15 -42.19 -12.29
CA TYR A 85 17.92 -42.02 -13.06
C TYR A 85 18.13 -42.48 -14.50
N ASP A 86 17.35 -43.45 -14.95
CA ASP A 86 17.50 -44.03 -16.29
C ASP A 86 16.48 -43.49 -17.30
N GLY A 87 15.51 -42.70 -16.82
CA GLY A 87 14.45 -42.14 -17.66
C GLY A 87 14.93 -41.01 -18.57
N TYR A 88 13.98 -40.50 -19.36
CA TYR A 88 14.20 -39.32 -20.20
C TYR A 88 14.24 -38.05 -19.34
N VAL A 89 15.17 -37.15 -19.70
CA VAL A 89 15.23 -35.77 -19.20
C VAL A 89 15.09 -34.86 -20.42
N ARG A 90 14.16 -33.91 -20.37
CA ARG A 90 13.93 -32.97 -21.47
C ARG A 90 15.11 -32.00 -21.63
N PRO A 91 15.36 -31.45 -22.84
CA PRO A 91 16.32 -30.38 -23.04
C PRO A 91 16.05 -29.20 -22.10
N LEU A 92 17.13 -28.61 -21.57
CA LEU A 92 17.04 -27.45 -20.69
C LEU A 92 16.27 -26.31 -21.36
N GLU A 93 16.52 -26.06 -22.65
CA GLU A 93 15.80 -25.05 -23.43
C GLU A 93 14.29 -25.29 -23.43
N SER A 94 13.88 -26.54 -23.64
CA SER A 94 12.48 -26.91 -23.62
C SER A 94 11.87 -26.61 -22.24
N PHE A 95 12.56 -26.95 -21.14
CA PHE A 95 12.12 -26.61 -19.78
C PHE A 95 11.98 -25.10 -19.59
N ARG A 96 13.01 -24.34 -19.97
CA ARG A 96 13.06 -22.89 -19.84
C ARG A 96 11.88 -22.21 -20.52
N LEU A 97 11.60 -22.53 -21.78
CA LEU A 97 10.48 -21.96 -22.53
C LEU A 97 9.14 -22.21 -21.83
N GLY A 98 8.86 -23.45 -21.46
CA GLY A 98 7.61 -23.80 -20.78
C GLY A 98 7.49 -23.19 -19.38
N PHE A 99 8.60 -23.16 -18.62
CA PHE A 99 8.64 -22.56 -17.29
C PHE A 99 8.44 -21.05 -17.35
N MET A 100 9.07 -20.35 -18.30
CA MET A 100 8.89 -18.91 -18.47
C MET A 100 7.48 -18.54 -18.92
N ALA A 101 6.87 -19.29 -19.84
CA ALA A 101 5.47 -19.09 -20.21
C ALA A 101 4.53 -19.25 -19.00
N TYR A 102 4.77 -20.26 -18.17
CA TYR A 102 4.01 -20.45 -16.92
C TYR A 102 4.20 -19.30 -15.92
N GLN A 103 5.40 -18.75 -15.79
CA GLN A 103 5.64 -17.57 -14.94
C GLN A 103 4.95 -16.32 -15.49
N GLN A 104 4.96 -16.10 -16.80
CA GLN A 104 4.24 -15.00 -17.45
C GLN A 104 2.73 -15.10 -17.19
N GLN A 105 2.16 -16.31 -17.25
CA GLN A 105 0.75 -16.53 -16.90
C GLN A 105 0.46 -16.15 -15.43
N LYS A 106 1.35 -16.51 -14.49
CA LYS A 106 1.21 -16.08 -13.09
C LYS A 106 1.23 -14.57 -12.95
N PHE A 107 2.16 -13.88 -13.61
CA PHE A 107 2.23 -12.42 -13.60
C PHE A 107 0.98 -11.79 -14.20
N ALA A 108 0.47 -12.30 -15.33
CA ALA A 108 -0.76 -11.81 -15.93
C ALA A 108 -1.96 -11.96 -14.98
N ASN A 109 -2.11 -13.11 -14.33
CA ASN A 109 -3.19 -13.35 -13.36
C ASN A 109 -3.09 -12.41 -12.14
N ALA A 110 -1.88 -12.21 -11.61
CA ALA A 110 -1.65 -11.26 -10.52
C ALA A 110 -1.97 -9.82 -10.95
N GLY A 111 -1.60 -9.43 -12.17
CA GLY A 111 -1.92 -8.11 -12.74
C GLY A 111 -3.42 -7.88 -12.91
N VAL A 112 -4.17 -8.90 -13.36
CA VAL A 112 -5.64 -8.85 -13.42
C VAL A 112 -6.26 -8.66 -12.03
N GLY A 113 -5.74 -9.36 -11.01
CA GLY A 113 -6.16 -9.21 -9.61
C GLY A 113 -5.94 -7.78 -9.10
N LEU A 114 -4.74 -7.24 -9.30
CA LEU A 114 -4.39 -5.87 -8.90
C LEU A 114 -5.27 -4.83 -9.61
N LEU A 115 -5.53 -4.99 -10.91
CA LEU A 115 -6.41 -4.09 -11.67
C LEU A 115 -7.83 -4.07 -11.09
N LYS A 116 -8.33 -5.20 -10.59
CA LYS A 116 -9.64 -5.27 -9.93
C LYS A 116 -9.63 -4.49 -8.61
N GLU A 117 -8.65 -4.73 -7.75
CA GLU A 117 -8.52 -4.02 -6.47
C GLU A 117 -8.38 -2.51 -6.65
N VAL A 118 -7.57 -2.07 -7.63
CA VAL A 118 -7.40 -0.64 -7.95
C VAL A 118 -8.72 -0.01 -8.43
N LYS A 119 -9.51 -0.72 -9.24
CA LYS A 119 -10.82 -0.24 -9.69
C LYS A 119 -11.81 -0.11 -8.52
N GLU A 120 -11.83 -1.09 -7.64
CA GLU A 120 -12.69 -1.08 -6.43
C GLU A 120 -12.30 0.05 -5.49
N PHE A 121 -11.01 0.20 -5.17
CA PHE A 121 -10.48 1.28 -4.37
C PHE A 121 -10.80 2.66 -4.98
N ARG A 122 -10.64 2.82 -6.30
CA ARG A 122 -10.96 4.07 -6.99
C ARG A 122 -12.44 4.41 -6.88
N LYS A 123 -13.33 3.42 -7.02
CA LYS A 123 -14.79 3.61 -6.90
C LYS A 123 -15.16 4.04 -5.48
N GLU A 124 -14.62 3.36 -4.47
CA GLU A 124 -14.88 3.68 -3.06
C GLU A 124 -14.37 5.08 -2.69
N SER A 125 -13.14 5.40 -3.09
CA SER A 125 -12.52 6.70 -2.85
C SER A 125 -13.31 7.84 -3.49
N CYS A 126 -13.76 7.67 -4.75
CA CYS A 126 -14.62 8.63 -5.42
C CYS A 126 -15.95 8.83 -4.66
N GLY A 127 -16.58 7.74 -4.20
CA GLY A 127 -17.80 7.82 -3.39
C GLY A 127 -17.60 8.58 -2.08
N LYS A 128 -16.51 8.32 -1.37
CA LYS A 128 -16.15 9.03 -0.13
C LYS A 128 -15.85 10.51 -0.38
N GLN A 129 -15.15 10.84 -1.46
CA GLN A 129 -14.91 12.22 -1.86
C GLN A 129 -16.22 12.95 -2.21
N GLY A 130 -17.14 12.29 -2.91
CA GLY A 130 -18.48 12.84 -3.18
C GLY A 130 -19.24 13.20 -1.90
N GLN A 131 -19.29 12.29 -0.93
CA GLN A 131 -19.92 12.56 0.38
C GLN A 131 -19.23 13.69 1.16
N MET A 132 -17.91 13.81 1.01
CA MET A 132 -17.15 14.90 1.64
C MET A 132 -17.50 16.25 1.01
N LEU A 133 -17.61 16.32 -0.32
CA LEU A 133 -18.03 17.53 -1.03
C LEU A 133 -19.46 17.93 -0.62
N GLU A 134 -20.40 17.00 -0.57
CA GLU A 134 -21.77 17.28 -0.11
C GLU A 134 -21.81 17.86 1.31
N LYS A 135 -20.99 17.33 2.23
CA LYS A 135 -20.87 17.86 3.60
C LYS A 135 -20.21 19.23 3.63
N GLN A 136 -19.23 19.49 2.75
CA GLN A 136 -18.61 20.80 2.63
C GLN A 136 -19.61 21.83 2.11
N ASP A 137 -20.44 21.49 1.12
CA ASP A 137 -21.50 22.37 0.62
C ASP A 137 -22.51 22.72 1.72
N GLN A 138 -22.94 21.74 2.51
CA GLN A 138 -23.82 21.98 3.68
C GLN A 138 -23.18 22.89 4.73
N THR A 139 -21.87 22.72 4.94
CA THR A 139 -21.10 23.56 5.86
C THR A 139 -21.02 25.00 5.36
N ILE A 140 -20.76 25.20 4.06
CA ILE A 140 -20.74 26.53 3.42
C ILE A 140 -22.11 27.21 3.57
N VAL A 141 -23.21 26.51 3.29
CA VAL A 141 -24.57 27.05 3.49
C VAL A 141 -24.79 27.48 4.93
N SER A 142 -24.32 26.69 5.89
CA SER A 142 -24.45 27.01 7.32
C SER A 142 -23.62 28.23 7.71
N ILE A 143 -22.40 28.37 7.17
CA ILE A 143 -21.54 29.54 7.37
C ILE A 143 -22.20 30.81 6.80
N ASN A 144 -22.72 30.75 5.58
CA ASN A 144 -23.38 31.91 4.97
C ASN A 144 -24.57 32.39 5.80
N ARG A 145 -25.37 31.46 6.35
CA ARG A 145 -26.47 31.81 7.26
C ARG A 145 -25.98 32.47 8.55
N LEU A 146 -24.89 31.95 9.13
CA LEU A 146 -24.28 32.55 10.33
C LEU A 146 -23.74 33.95 10.05
N ASP A 147 -23.17 34.18 8.86
CA ASP A 147 -22.68 35.49 8.41
C ASP A 147 -23.83 36.50 8.27
N ASP A 148 -24.93 36.09 7.63
CA ASP A 148 -26.16 36.89 7.51
C ASP A 148 -26.73 37.25 8.89
N ASP A 149 -26.90 36.27 9.78
CA ASP A 149 -27.42 36.47 11.14
C ASP A 149 -26.53 37.41 11.95
N THR A 150 -25.20 37.25 11.85
CA THR A 150 -24.23 38.08 12.56
C THR A 150 -24.30 39.53 12.05
N THR A 151 -24.36 39.72 10.73
CA THR A 151 -24.50 41.04 10.11
C THR A 151 -25.80 41.73 10.54
N GLN A 152 -26.92 41.02 10.52
CA GLN A 152 -28.21 41.56 10.99
C GLN A 152 -28.17 41.94 12.47
N ASN A 153 -27.57 41.10 13.31
CA ASN A 153 -27.42 41.38 14.74
C ASN A 153 -26.54 42.62 14.97
N PHE A 154 -25.43 42.77 14.22
CA PHE A 154 -24.56 43.93 14.31
C PHE A 154 -25.28 45.21 13.88
N ASN A 155 -26.02 45.18 12.76
CA ASN A 155 -26.83 46.32 12.31
C ASN A 155 -27.88 46.71 13.35
N ARG A 156 -28.57 45.74 13.95
CA ARG A 156 -29.56 46.00 15.01
C ARG A 156 -28.91 46.60 16.26
N MET A 157 -27.71 46.14 16.61
CA MET A 157 -26.94 46.67 17.72
C MET A 157 -26.47 48.10 17.44
N ASN A 158 -26.02 48.39 16.22
CA ASN A 158 -25.62 49.74 15.82
C ASN A 158 -26.77 50.73 15.97
N VAL A 159 -27.97 50.40 15.47
CA VAL A 159 -29.16 51.24 15.66
C VAL A 159 -29.51 51.47 17.14
N LYS A 160 -29.32 50.46 17.99
CA LYS A 160 -29.51 50.63 19.43
C LYS A 160 -28.43 51.53 20.04
N TYR A 161 -27.19 51.40 19.59
CA TYR A 161 -26.07 52.21 20.05
C TYR A 161 -26.25 53.68 19.68
N ASP A 162 -26.67 53.97 18.44
CA ASP A 162 -26.98 55.33 17.99
C ASP A 162 -28.02 55.99 18.92
N LYS A 163 -29.11 55.28 19.24
CA LYS A 163 -30.14 55.76 20.18
C LYS A 163 -29.62 55.97 21.61
N VAL A 164 -28.65 55.16 22.06
CA VAL A 164 -28.01 55.36 23.36
C VAL A 164 -27.12 56.59 23.33
N SER A 165 -26.37 56.80 22.24
CA SER A 165 -25.54 57.98 22.03
C SER A 165 -26.38 59.26 22.06
N GLU A 166 -27.48 59.31 21.32
CA GLU A 166 -28.39 60.46 21.31
C GLU A 166 -28.93 60.79 22.71
N LYS A 167 -29.28 59.76 23.49
CA LYS A 167 -29.73 59.95 24.88
C LYS A 167 -28.61 60.43 25.79
N MET A 168 -27.38 59.97 25.58
CA MET A 168 -26.22 60.39 26.34
C MET A 168 -25.89 61.86 26.08
N ASP A 169 -25.95 62.30 24.83
CA ASP A 169 -25.77 63.70 24.43
C ASP A 169 -26.84 64.59 25.10
N ALA A 170 -28.11 64.16 25.09
CA ALA A 170 -29.18 64.88 25.77
C ALA A 170 -28.95 64.99 27.30
N ILE A 171 -28.44 63.94 27.94
CA ILE A 171 -28.07 63.97 29.35
C ILE A 171 -26.93 64.97 29.60
N ASP A 172 -25.88 64.93 28.78
CA ASP A 172 -24.74 65.85 28.89
C ASP A 172 -25.18 67.32 28.78
N ASP A 173 -26.07 67.64 27.85
CA ASP A 173 -26.65 68.98 27.71
C ASP A 173 -27.44 69.40 28.96
N THR A 174 -28.27 68.52 29.52
CA THR A 174 -29.00 68.82 30.77
C THR A 174 -28.06 69.05 31.95
N LEU A 175 -26.96 68.28 32.06
CA LEU A 175 -25.96 68.46 33.11
C LEU A 175 -25.21 69.79 32.98
N LYS A 176 -24.89 70.22 31.75
CA LYS A 176 -24.29 71.54 31.48
C LYS A 176 -25.22 72.67 31.93
N GLU A 177 -26.51 72.59 31.60
CA GLU A 177 -27.50 73.60 32.02
C GLU A 177 -27.69 73.64 33.54
N LEU A 178 -27.77 72.47 34.20
CA LEU A 178 -27.80 72.38 35.66
C LEU A 178 -26.55 73.02 36.29
N THR A 179 -25.36 72.75 35.76
CA THR A 179 -24.10 73.32 36.23
C THR A 179 -24.10 74.85 36.12
N LYS A 180 -24.56 75.39 34.99
CA LYS A 180 -24.72 76.85 34.80
C LYS A 180 -25.70 77.45 35.81
N ALA A 181 -26.82 76.77 36.07
CA ALA A 181 -27.83 77.23 37.03
C ALA A 181 -27.28 77.28 38.47
N ILE A 182 -26.55 76.23 38.89
CA ILE A 182 -25.89 76.17 40.21
C ILE A 182 -24.86 77.29 40.35
N LEU A 183 -24.03 77.53 39.33
CA LEU A 183 -23.04 78.62 39.35
C LEU A 183 -23.69 80.02 39.46
N LYS A 184 -24.85 80.23 38.81
CA LYS A 184 -25.61 81.48 38.95
C LYS A 184 -26.14 81.65 40.38
N LEU A 185 -26.70 80.59 40.97
CA LEU A 185 -27.21 80.60 42.36
C LEU A 185 -26.11 80.82 43.40
N ALA A 186 -24.90 80.28 43.16
CA ALA A 186 -23.75 80.51 44.04
C ALA A 186 -23.28 81.97 44.02
N LYS A 187 -23.38 82.65 42.87
CA LYS A 187 -23.00 84.07 42.71
C LYS A 187 -24.01 85.06 43.30
N THR A 188 -25.26 84.66 43.52
CA THR A 188 -26.30 85.51 44.13
C THR A 188 -26.40 85.36 45.65
N ARG A 189 -25.64 84.45 46.26
CA ARG A 189 -25.62 84.18 47.71
C ARG A 189 -24.32 84.59 48.41
N GLY A 190 -23.37 85.20 47.71
CA GLY A 190 -22.16 85.83 48.27
C GLY A 190 -22.20 87.34 48.03
#